data_AF-A0A183F9M0-F1
#
_entry.id   AF-A0A183F9M0-F1
#
_cell.length_a   1.000
_cell.length_b   1.000
_cell.length_c   1.000
_cell.angle_alpha   90.00
_cell.angle_beta   90.00
_cell.angle_gamma   90.00
#
_symmetry.space_group_name_H-M   'P 1'
#
loop_
_entity.id
_entity.type
_entity.pdbx_description
1 polymer ?
#
loop_
_entity_poly.entity_id
_entity_poly.type
_entity_poly.pdbx_seq_one_letter_code
_entity_poly.pdbx_strand_id
1 'polypeptide(L)'
;MVVSDSLHESGVRERLNLTFLSEIEPRLLRSSGPVSAQPVYVVGIYKDKTELVGQSAGETLEIAVDMAAREALLRLWGITADRVFFFGKKAEEAPLEQFSKPNYSLKERCRPRYVWNCHYISQHC
;
A
#
# COMPACT_ATOMS: atom_id res chain seq x y z
N MET A 1 -19.47 -25.31 -14.15
CA MET A 1 -19.06 -25.40 -12.74
C MET A 1 -18.95 -23.98 -12.25
N VAL A 2 -19.98 -23.51 -11.55
CA VAL A 2 -20.04 -22.16 -10.99
C VAL A 2 -19.21 -22.21 -9.72
N VAL A 3 -18.09 -21.49 -9.69
CA VAL A 3 -17.31 -21.31 -8.47
C VAL A 3 -17.92 -20.12 -7.75
N SER A 4 -18.84 -20.42 -6.83
CA SER A 4 -19.32 -19.46 -5.84
C SER A 4 -18.63 -19.75 -4.51
N ASP A 5 -18.17 -18.66 -3.89
CA ASP A 5 -17.81 -18.47 -2.49
C ASP A 5 -16.41 -18.87 -2.00
N SER A 6 -15.48 -17.94 -2.26
CA SER A 6 -14.42 -17.55 -1.32
C SER A 6 -14.48 -16.03 -1.10
N LEU A 7 -15.29 -15.60 -0.14
CA LEU A 7 -15.45 -14.22 0.28
C LEU A 7 -14.18 -13.68 0.96
N HIS A 8 -13.19 -13.17 0.19
CA HIS A 8 -12.29 -12.09 0.65
C HIS A 8 -11.46 -11.36 -0.45
N GLU A 9 -11.56 -11.67 -1.75
CA GLU A 9 -10.69 -11.03 -2.77
C GLU A 9 -11.39 -10.11 -3.79
N SER A 10 -12.71 -9.90 -3.69
CA SER A 10 -13.49 -9.11 -4.68
C SER A 10 -13.36 -7.58 -4.57
N GLY A 11 -12.77 -7.05 -3.50
CA GLY A 11 -12.86 -5.62 -3.19
C GLY A 11 -12.06 -4.71 -4.14
N VAL A 12 -10.95 -5.17 -4.70
CA VAL A 12 -10.06 -4.32 -5.51
C VAL A 12 -10.67 -4.01 -6.86
N ARG A 13 -11.26 -5.01 -7.51
CA ARG A 13 -11.92 -4.88 -8.82
C ARG A 13 -13.17 -4.02 -8.73
N GLU A 14 -13.97 -4.20 -7.69
CA GLU A 14 -15.15 -3.38 -7.45
C GLU A 14 -14.78 -1.91 -7.19
N ARG A 15 -13.74 -1.66 -6.38
CA ARG A 15 -13.20 -0.32 -6.18
C ARG A 15 -12.64 0.28 -7.47
N LEU A 16 -12.02 -0.51 -8.34
CA LEU A 16 -11.54 -0.06 -9.65
C LEU A 16 -12.68 0.53 -10.48
N ASN A 17 -13.78 -0.20 -10.61
CA ASN A 17 -14.96 0.23 -11.36
C ASN A 17 -15.53 1.55 -10.80
N LEU A 18 -15.65 1.65 -9.48
CA LEU A 18 -16.11 2.87 -8.83
C LEU A 18 -15.18 4.06 -9.06
N THR A 19 -13.88 3.83 -9.18
CA THR A 19 -12.91 4.92 -9.31
C THR A 19 -12.81 5.44 -10.74
N PHE A 20 -12.91 4.58 -11.76
CA PHE A 20 -12.81 5.00 -13.16
C PHE A 20 -14.14 5.47 -13.78
N LEU A 21 -15.29 5.17 -13.15
CA LEU A 21 -16.64 5.47 -13.67
C LEU A 21 -16.88 4.95 -15.12
N SER A 22 -16.15 3.92 -15.51
CA SER A 22 -16.12 3.37 -16.87
C SER A 22 -16.16 1.84 -16.85
N GLU A 23 -16.41 1.21 -18.00
CA GLU A 23 -16.33 -0.24 -18.11
C GLU A 23 -14.87 -0.68 -18.04
N ILE A 24 -14.58 -1.60 -17.12
CA ILE A 24 -13.25 -2.18 -16.95
C ILE A 24 -13.32 -3.66 -17.30
N GLU A 25 -12.45 -4.07 -18.23
CA GLU A 25 -12.39 -5.42 -18.74
C GLU A 25 -11.01 -6.04 -18.51
N PRO A 26 -10.88 -7.09 -17.69
CA PRO A 26 -9.64 -7.85 -17.59
C PRO A 26 -9.46 -8.74 -18.83
N ARG A 27 -8.26 -8.75 -19.41
CA ARG A 27 -7.89 -9.58 -20.56
C ARG A 27 -6.60 -10.35 -20.30
N LEU A 28 -6.60 -11.65 -20.61
CA LEU A 28 -5.39 -12.45 -20.63
C LEU A 28 -4.51 -12.01 -21.80
N LEU A 29 -3.28 -11.56 -21.50
CA LEU A 29 -2.31 -11.11 -22.50
C LEU A 29 -1.36 -12.23 -22.89
N ARG A 30 -0.88 -12.99 -21.90
CA ARG A 30 0.06 -14.11 -22.10
C ARG A 30 -0.18 -15.19 -21.05
N SER A 31 0.16 -16.43 -21.39
CA SER A 31 0.21 -17.55 -20.45
C SER A 31 1.43 -18.41 -20.75
N SER A 32 2.08 -18.90 -19.71
CA SER A 32 3.20 -19.85 -19.81
C SER A 32 2.95 -21.03 -18.87
N GLY A 33 3.18 -22.24 -19.37
CA GLY A 33 3.05 -23.48 -18.61
C GLY A 33 1.71 -23.66 -17.88
N PRO A 34 0.53 -23.46 -18.53
CA PRO A 34 -0.77 -23.54 -17.86
C PRO A 34 -1.09 -24.91 -17.23
N VAL A 35 -0.40 -25.98 -17.67
CA VAL A 35 -0.53 -27.35 -17.15
C VAL A 35 0.70 -27.77 -16.32
N SER A 36 1.62 -26.84 -16.09
CA SER A 36 2.81 -27.09 -15.27
C SER A 36 2.51 -26.89 -13.78
N ALA A 37 3.42 -27.32 -12.91
CA ALA A 37 3.32 -27.04 -11.47
C ALA A 37 3.50 -25.54 -11.13
N GLN A 38 4.04 -24.75 -12.06
CA GLN A 38 4.32 -23.32 -11.86
C GLN A 38 3.83 -22.50 -13.07
N PRO A 39 2.50 -22.40 -13.27
CA PRO A 39 1.94 -21.61 -14.34
C PRO A 39 2.16 -20.11 -14.09
N VAL A 40 2.24 -19.35 -15.18
CA VAL A 40 2.33 -17.88 -15.13
C VAL A 40 1.32 -17.31 -16.12
N TYR A 41 0.41 -16.49 -15.61
CA TYR A 41 -0.59 -15.76 -16.40
C TYR A 41 -0.29 -14.27 -16.32
N VAL A 42 -0.31 -13.59 -17.46
CA VAL A 42 -0.15 -12.13 -17.54
C VAL A 42 -1.47 -11.54 -17.96
N VAL A 43 -2.06 -10.72 -17.11
CA VAL A 43 -3.37 -10.08 -17.33
C VAL A 43 -3.20 -8.57 -17.43
N GLY A 44 -3.92 -7.98 -18.38
CA GLY A 44 -4.07 -6.54 -18.53
C GLY A 44 -5.49 -6.10 -18.20
N ILE A 45 -5.62 -4.95 -17.56
CA ILE A 45 -6.90 -4.28 -17.31
C ILE A 45 -7.10 -3.21 -18.38
N TYR A 46 -8.15 -3.34 -19.17
CA TYR A 46 -8.53 -2.36 -20.18
C TYR A 46 -9.68 -1.48 -19.71
N LYS A 47 -9.51 -0.17 -19.83
CA LYS A 47 -10.57 0.83 -19.70
C LYS A 47 -11.19 1.08 -21.07
N ASP A 48 -12.52 1.04 -21.13
CA ASP A 48 -13.30 1.29 -22.36
C ASP A 48 -12.80 0.47 -23.56
N LYS A 49 -12.27 -0.74 -23.29
CA LYS A 49 -11.74 -1.73 -24.25
C LYS A 49 -10.48 -1.30 -25.02
N THR A 50 -10.06 -0.05 -24.93
CA THR A 50 -8.96 0.52 -25.74
C THR A 50 -7.71 0.81 -24.93
N GLU A 51 -7.84 1.31 -23.71
CA GLU A 51 -6.71 1.81 -22.92
C GLU A 51 -6.26 0.78 -21.89
N LEU A 52 -4.99 0.36 -21.94
CA LEU A 52 -4.40 -0.51 -20.93
C LEU A 52 -4.02 0.31 -19.70
N VAL A 53 -4.85 0.24 -18.65
CA VAL A 53 -4.65 1.02 -17.41
C VAL A 53 -3.80 0.31 -16.37
N GLY A 54 -3.72 -1.02 -16.43
CA GLY A 54 -2.79 -1.76 -15.58
C GLY A 54 -2.49 -3.16 -16.09
N GLN A 55 -1.37 -3.72 -15.63
CA GLN A 55 -0.91 -5.04 -16.06
C GLN A 55 -0.10 -5.72 -14.96
N SER A 56 -0.36 -7.01 -14.74
CA SER A 56 0.46 -7.80 -13.84
C SER A 56 0.46 -9.28 -14.20
N ALA A 57 1.33 -10.04 -13.54
CA ALA A 57 1.43 -11.49 -13.65
C ALA A 57 0.96 -12.17 -12.36
N GLY A 58 0.42 -13.38 -12.47
CA GLY A 58 -0.01 -14.19 -11.34
C GLY A 58 0.06 -15.69 -11.64
N GLU A 59 0.07 -16.50 -10.58
CA GLU A 59 0.10 -17.96 -10.65
C GLU A 59 -1.25 -18.55 -11.08
N THR A 60 -2.36 -17.89 -10.74
CA THR A 60 -3.69 -18.21 -11.25
C THR A 60 -4.25 -17.02 -12.02
N LEU A 61 -5.28 -17.26 -12.84
CA LEU A 61 -5.96 -16.18 -13.56
C LEU A 61 -6.58 -15.15 -12.60
N GLU A 62 -7.18 -15.60 -11.50
CA GLU A 62 -7.80 -14.73 -10.50
C GLU A 62 -6.76 -13.82 -9.83
N ILE A 63 -5.65 -14.41 -9.36
CA ILE A 63 -4.54 -13.66 -8.76
C ILE A 63 -3.95 -12.67 -9.77
N ALA A 64 -3.75 -13.07 -11.03
CA ALA A 64 -3.22 -12.18 -12.05
C ALA A 64 -4.15 -10.98 -12.30
N VAL A 65 -5.47 -11.17 -12.28
CA VAL A 65 -6.45 -10.10 -12.42
C VAL A 65 -6.38 -9.14 -11.23
N ASP A 66 -6.34 -9.65 -10.00
CA ASP A 66 -6.30 -8.80 -8.79
C ASP A 66 -4.98 -8.03 -8.67
N MET A 67 -3.87 -8.66 -9.05
CA MET A 67 -2.58 -7.99 -9.14
C MET A 67 -2.58 -6.89 -10.22
N ALA A 68 -3.19 -7.14 -11.38
CA ALA A 68 -3.31 -6.14 -12.44
C ALA A 68 -4.24 -4.98 -12.04
N ALA A 69 -5.32 -5.25 -11.30
CA ALA A 69 -6.21 -4.22 -10.75
C ALA A 69 -5.51 -3.36 -9.68
N ARG A 70 -4.73 -3.99 -8.79
CA ARG A 70 -3.89 -3.27 -7.82
C ARG A 70 -2.89 -2.35 -8.52
N GLU A 71 -2.25 -2.84 -9.57
CA GLU A 71 -1.29 -2.06 -10.36
C GLU A 71 -1.97 -0.86 -11.03
N ALA A 72 -3.18 -1.03 -11.58
CA ALA A 72 -3.98 0.06 -12.12
C ALA A 72 -4.34 1.13 -11.05
N LEU A 73 -4.72 0.73 -9.83
CA LEU A 73 -4.97 1.67 -8.72
C LEU A 73 -3.71 2.45 -8.32
N LEU A 74 -2.58 1.76 -8.24
CA LEU A 74 -1.30 2.37 -7.88
C LEU A 74 -0.90 3.43 -8.91
N ARG A 75 -1.06 3.14 -10.20
CA ARG A 75 -0.89 4.13 -11.28
C ARG A 75 -1.84 5.31 -11.13
N LEU A 76 -3.11 5.05 -10.85
CA LEU A 76 -4.11 6.10 -10.65
C LEU A 76 -3.76 7.04 -9.47
N TRP A 77 -3.20 6.50 -8.39
CA TRP A 77 -2.73 7.29 -7.23
C TRP A 77 -1.35 7.94 -7.45
N GLY A 78 -0.73 7.75 -8.62
CA GLY A 78 0.62 8.20 -8.91
C GLY A 78 1.66 7.57 -7.98
N ILE A 79 1.41 6.35 -7.48
CA ILE A 79 2.34 5.54 -6.68
C ILE A 79 2.93 4.49 -7.62
N THR A 80 3.86 4.94 -8.46
CA THR A 80 4.54 4.07 -9.43
C THR A 80 5.97 3.79 -8.96
N ALA A 81 6.60 2.75 -9.51
CA ALA A 81 7.94 2.32 -9.10
C ALA A 81 9.02 3.40 -9.34
N ASP A 82 8.78 4.33 -10.26
CA ASP A 82 9.61 5.49 -10.57
C ASP A 82 9.38 6.68 -9.62
N ARG A 83 8.39 6.62 -8.73
CA ARG A 83 8.13 7.70 -7.77
C ARG A 83 9.22 7.75 -6.71
N VAL A 84 10.05 8.79 -6.74
CA VAL A 84 11.00 9.09 -5.68
C VAL A 84 10.29 9.86 -4.56
N PHE A 85 10.41 9.40 -3.31
CA PHE A 85 9.87 10.13 -2.17
C PHE A 85 10.56 11.49 -2.00
N PHE A 86 9.82 12.47 -1.48
CA PHE A 86 10.29 13.85 -1.27
C PHE A 86 11.55 13.98 -0.40
N PHE A 87 11.89 12.93 0.34
CA PHE A 87 13.09 12.91 1.17
C PHE A 87 14.37 12.76 0.34
N GLY A 88 14.34 12.11 -0.84
CA GLY A 88 15.44 12.04 -1.81
C GLY A 88 16.85 12.10 -1.19
N LYS A 89 17.67 13.06 -1.63
CA LYS A 89 19.00 13.36 -1.07
C LYS A 89 18.96 13.97 0.34
N LYS A 90 17.86 14.63 0.72
CA LYS A 90 17.68 15.22 2.06
C LYS A 90 17.65 14.16 3.16
N ALA A 91 17.27 12.92 2.85
CA ALA A 91 17.36 11.80 3.79
C ALA A 91 18.81 11.40 4.07
N GLU A 92 19.66 11.40 3.04
CA GLU A 92 21.09 11.09 3.15
C GLU A 92 21.84 12.21 3.87
N GLU A 93 21.46 13.46 3.63
CA GLU A 93 22.04 14.65 4.25
C GLU A 93 21.47 14.94 5.65
N ALA A 94 20.45 14.21 6.10
CA ALA A 94 19.83 14.45 7.40
C ALA A 94 20.83 14.14 8.53
N PRO A 95 21.05 15.05 9.50
CA PRO A 95 21.96 14.81 10.62
C PRO A 95 21.28 13.89 11.65
N LEU A 96 21.21 12.59 11.35
CA LEU A 96 20.55 11.58 12.18
C LEU A 96 21.13 11.53 13.60
N GLU A 97 22.41 11.83 13.75
CA GLU A 97 23.10 11.92 15.04
C GLU A 97 22.45 12.93 15.99
N GLN A 98 21.85 14.01 15.45
CA GLN A 98 21.16 15.02 16.25
C GLN A 98 19.84 14.50 16.84
N PHE A 99 19.24 13.49 16.19
CA PHE A 99 17.98 12.84 16.58
C PHE A 99 18.19 11.50 17.30
N SER A 100 19.43 11.06 17.46
CA SER A 100 19.81 9.86 18.23
C SER A 100 19.55 10.03 19.73
N LYS A 101 19.49 11.29 20.21
CA LYS A 101 19.09 11.57 21.59
C LYS A 101 17.64 11.17 21.80
N PRO A 102 17.32 10.38 22.84
CA PRO A 102 15.93 10.11 23.18
C PRO A 102 15.22 11.44 23.40
N ASN A 103 13.99 11.55 22.88
CA ASN A 103 13.12 12.64 23.25
C ASN A 103 13.03 12.67 24.78
N TYR A 104 13.20 13.84 25.40
CA TYR A 104 12.06 14.32 26.17
C TYR A 104 11.41 13.37 27.17
N SER A 105 12.05 12.92 28.27
CA SER A 105 11.28 12.12 29.23
C SER A 105 10.35 13.03 30.05
N LEU A 106 9.10 12.62 30.29
CA LEU A 106 8.17 13.38 31.14
C LEU A 106 8.74 13.57 32.56
N LYS A 107 9.60 12.65 33.03
CA LYS A 107 10.30 12.75 34.32
C LYS A 107 11.28 13.93 34.38
N GLU A 108 11.85 14.34 33.25
CA GLU A 108 12.78 15.49 33.18
C GLU A 108 12.04 16.82 33.21
N ARG A 109 10.82 16.88 32.65
CA ARG A 109 9.96 18.07 32.70
C ARG A 109 9.26 18.24 34.05
N CYS A 110 8.92 17.14 34.71
CA CYS A 110 8.28 17.13 36.03
C CYS A 110 9.25 17.29 37.21
N ARG A 111 10.47 17.82 36.99
CA ARG A 111 11.34 18.15 38.13
C ARG A 111 10.66 19.27 38.95
N PRO A 112 10.47 19.10 40.26
CA PRO A 112 9.95 20.16 41.11
C PRO A 112 10.93 21.33 41.04
N ARG A 113 10.49 22.45 40.47
CA ARG A 113 11.35 23.62 40.21
C ARG A 113 11.75 24.35 41.48
N TYR A 114 11.24 23.92 42.63
CA TYR A 114 11.58 24.41 43.95
C TYR A 114 11.53 23.23 44.93
N VAL A 115 12.53 23.14 45.80
CA VAL A 115 12.47 22.31 47.01
C VAL A 115 11.40 22.94 47.91
N TRP A 116 10.13 22.61 47.66
CA TRP A 116 9.13 22.64 48.70
C TRP A 116 8.87 21.19 49.05
N ASN A 117 9.11 20.88 50.32
CA ASN A 117 8.87 19.58 50.93
C ASN A 117 7.59 18.98 50.36
N CYS A 118 7.73 17.85 49.68
CA CYS A 118 6.61 17.05 49.20
C CYS A 118 5.94 16.41 50.42
N HIS A 119 5.12 17.19 51.10
CA HIS A 119 4.03 16.73 51.94
C HIS A 119 2.80 17.41 51.38
N TYR A 120 1.89 16.61 50.82
CA TYR A 120 0.69 17.01 50.08
C TYR A 120 0.94 17.59 48.69
N ILE A 121 0.78 16.76 47.66
CA ILE A 121 -0.31 16.87 46.68
C ILE A 121 -0.34 15.52 45.95
N SER A 122 -1.23 14.67 46.43
CA SER A 122 -1.88 13.66 45.62
C SER A 122 -2.87 14.39 44.71
N GLN A 123 -3.06 13.89 43.49
CA GLN A 123 -4.10 14.28 42.54
C GLN A 123 -3.75 15.50 41.66
N HIS A 124 -3.00 15.25 40.58
CA HIS A 124 -3.47 15.43 39.19
C HIS A 124 -2.27 15.40 38.24
N CYS A 125 -1.90 14.18 37.86
CA CYS A 125 -1.36 13.81 36.56
C CYS A 125 -2.12 12.56 36.13
#